data_AF-A0AAQ3G9W9-F1
#
_entry.id   AF-A0AAQ3G9W9-F1
#
_cell.length_a   1.000
_cell.length_b   1.000
_cell.length_c   1.000
_cell.angle_alpha   90.00
_cell.angle_beta   90.00
_cell.angle_gamma   90.00
#
_symmetry.space_group_name_H-M   'P 1'
#
loop_
_entity.id
_entity.type
_entity.pdbx_description
1 polymer ?
#
loop_
_entity_poly.entity_id
_entity_poly.type
_entity_poly.pdbx_seq_one_letter_code
_entity_poly.pdbx_strand_id
1 'polypeptide(L)'
;MNVTNTTSALAPVYRKALKTWRPVILYFANEHCPACEWAGPIFRQIAEPYRLRANIYMLNTSQSPKHPNVTGTPTVLFYKNGRLLKKLKGIGTEETLAQDFAVHIGKTKARFAARKRKHDLPWLRQTLRTLRTVPHGRLRRMY
;
A
#
# COMPACT_ATOMS: atom_id res chain seq x y z
N MET A 1 0.52 35.39 8.11
CA MET A 1 1.29 34.13 8.03
C MET A 1 0.95 33.29 9.26
N ASN A 2 -0.09 32.46 9.22
CA ASN A 2 -0.52 31.68 10.40
C ASN A 2 -0.42 30.18 10.13
N VAL A 3 0.76 29.61 10.38
CA VAL A 3 0.93 28.16 10.46
C VAL A 3 0.69 27.74 11.91
N THR A 4 -0.56 27.74 12.34
CA THR A 4 -0.92 27.33 13.71
C THR A 4 -0.98 25.80 13.80
N ASN A 5 0.12 25.20 14.29
CA ASN A 5 0.21 24.01 15.15
C ASN A 5 -0.90 22.92 15.09
N THR A 6 -1.26 22.44 13.89
CA THR A 6 -2.21 21.32 13.75
C THR A 6 -1.66 20.01 14.36
N THR A 7 -0.34 19.90 14.50
CA THR A 7 0.34 18.74 15.08
C THR A 7 0.16 18.63 16.59
N SER A 8 -0.05 19.75 17.31
CA SER A 8 -0.14 19.74 18.78
C SER A 8 -1.36 18.96 19.28
N ALA A 9 -2.48 19.09 18.57
CA ALA A 9 -3.75 18.41 18.86
C ALA A 9 -3.76 16.90 18.55
N LEU A 10 -2.69 16.36 17.93
CA LEU A 10 -2.60 14.94 17.64
C LEU A 10 -2.11 14.15 18.85
N ALA A 11 -2.58 12.90 18.96
CA ALA A 11 -2.08 11.96 19.95
C ALA A 11 -0.53 11.84 19.89
N PRO A 12 0.16 11.62 21.03
CA PRO A 12 1.62 11.62 21.10
C PRO A 12 2.29 10.69 20.09
N VAL A 13 1.68 9.55 19.80
CA VAL A 13 2.17 8.57 18.81
C VAL A 13 2.27 9.16 17.40
N TYR A 14 1.27 9.94 16.97
CA TYR A 14 1.29 10.59 15.66
C TYR A 14 2.31 11.72 15.64
N ARG A 15 2.41 12.50 16.72
CA ARG A 15 3.43 13.55 16.82
C ARG A 15 4.84 12.96 16.68
N LYS A 16 5.10 11.81 17.30
CA LYS A 16 6.38 11.10 17.17
C LYS A 16 6.62 10.62 15.72
N ALA A 17 5.62 10.00 15.09
CA ALA A 17 5.74 9.52 13.71
C ALA A 17 5.97 10.66 12.69
N LEU A 18 5.39 11.84 12.94
CA LEU A 18 5.50 13.01 12.07
C LEU A 18 6.81 13.81 12.26
N LYS A 19 7.59 13.53 13.31
CA LYS A 19 8.92 14.13 13.54
C LYS A 19 9.97 13.47 12.65
N THR A 20 9.88 13.70 11.35
CA THR A 20 10.81 13.18 10.35
C THR A 20 10.87 14.09 9.14
N TRP A 21 12.01 14.09 8.45
CA TRP A 21 12.20 14.84 7.21
C TRP A 21 11.51 14.16 6.01
N ARG A 22 11.25 12.85 6.11
CA ARG A 22 10.59 12.08 5.05
C ARG A 22 9.08 12.37 5.06
N PRO A 23 8.41 12.38 3.89
CA PRO A 23 6.95 12.40 3.85
C PRO A 23 6.37 11.22 4.64
N VAL A 24 5.26 11.45 5.33
CA VAL A 24 4.55 10.44 6.11
C VAL A 24 3.15 10.24 5.52
N ILE A 25 2.80 9.01 5.20
CA ILE A 25 1.49 8.65 4.66
C ILE A 25 0.81 7.74 5.66
N LEU A 26 -0.38 8.13 6.10
CA LEU A 26 -1.21 7.35 7.02
C LEU A 26 -2.46 6.88 6.28
N TYR A 27 -2.61 5.57 6.13
CA TYR A 27 -3.81 4.92 5.62
C TYR A 27 -4.62 4.38 6.80
N PHE A 28 -5.81 4.90 7.01
CA PHE A 28 -6.71 4.47 8.07
C PHE A 28 -7.78 3.54 7.50
N ALA A 29 -7.89 2.34 8.05
CA ALA A 29 -8.90 1.34 7.73
C ALA A 29 -9.53 0.74 9.00
N ASN A 30 -10.57 -0.07 8.81
CA ASN A 30 -11.20 -0.86 9.86
C ASN A 30 -11.50 -2.26 9.30
N GLU A 31 -11.62 -3.25 10.17
CA GLU A 31 -12.04 -4.62 9.82
C GLU A 31 -13.51 -4.67 9.35
N HIS A 32 -14.37 -3.79 9.87
CA HIS A 32 -15.77 -3.68 9.47
C HIS A 32 -15.99 -2.66 8.35
N CYS A 33 -15.09 -2.64 7.36
CA CYS A 33 -15.14 -1.68 6.25
C CYS A 33 -15.04 -2.43 4.91
N PRO A 34 -16.16 -2.71 4.23
CA PRO A 34 -16.16 -3.44 2.95
C PRO A 34 -15.33 -2.73 1.88
N ALA A 35 -15.38 -1.39 1.81
CA ALA A 35 -14.57 -0.62 0.88
C ALA A 35 -13.06 -0.75 1.13
N CYS A 36 -12.66 -1.05 2.37
CA CYS A 36 -11.25 -1.19 2.75
C CYS A 36 -10.64 -2.50 2.24
N GLU A 37 -11.44 -3.54 2.01
CA GLU A 37 -10.98 -4.84 1.48
C GLU A 37 -10.36 -4.68 0.08
N TRP A 38 -11.02 -3.93 -0.79
CA TRP A 38 -10.53 -3.63 -2.13
C TRP A 38 -9.46 -2.53 -2.13
N ALA A 39 -9.62 -1.53 -1.27
CA ALA A 39 -8.73 -0.37 -1.24
C ALA A 39 -7.34 -0.67 -0.67
N GLY A 40 -7.25 -1.55 0.33
CA GLY A 40 -5.99 -1.90 0.98
C GLY A 40 -4.93 -2.45 0.02
N PRO A 41 -5.25 -3.48 -0.79
CA PRO A 41 -4.32 -4.02 -1.79
C PRO A 41 -3.87 -2.99 -2.83
N ILE A 42 -4.78 -2.17 -3.36
CA ILE A 42 -4.47 -1.12 -4.35
C ILE A 42 -3.53 -0.08 -3.73
N PHE A 43 -3.83 0.37 -2.52
CA PHE A 43 -2.97 1.30 -1.79
C PHE A 43 -1.56 0.71 -1.59
N ARG A 44 -1.44 -0.55 -1.17
CA ARG A 44 -0.13 -1.20 -1.00
C ARG A 44 0.64 -1.27 -2.32
N GLN A 45 -0.02 -1.65 -3.41
CA GLN A 45 0.60 -1.73 -4.74
C GLN A 45 1.20 -0.38 -5.17
N ILE A 46 0.44 0.71 -5.01
CA ILE A 46 0.90 2.06 -5.36
C ILE A 46 1.97 2.56 -4.39
N ALA A 47 1.87 2.23 -3.12
CA ALA A 47 2.77 2.74 -2.08
C ALA A 47 4.11 2.01 -2.04
N GLU A 48 4.19 0.75 -2.50
CA GLU A 48 5.38 -0.09 -2.46
C GLU A 48 6.63 0.57 -3.07
N PRO A 49 6.59 1.21 -4.27
CA PRO A 49 7.75 1.89 -4.84
C PRO A 49 8.24 3.13 -4.06
N TYR A 50 7.46 3.61 -3.09
CA TYR A 50 7.75 4.79 -2.28
C TYR A 50 8.26 4.46 -0.88
N ARG A 51 8.36 3.18 -0.49
CA ARG A 51 8.80 2.76 0.87
C ARG A 51 10.18 3.27 1.28
N LEU A 52 11.07 3.51 0.32
CA LEU A 52 12.41 4.07 0.59
C LEU A 52 12.44 5.61 0.57
N ARG A 53 11.34 6.27 0.19
CA ARG A 53 11.22 7.73 0.11
C ARG A 53 10.28 8.33 1.15
N ALA A 54 9.29 7.57 1.59
CA ALA A 54 8.31 8.00 2.57
C ALA A 54 8.14 6.96 3.69
N ASN A 55 7.64 7.39 4.84
CA ASN A 55 7.19 6.49 5.91
C ASN A 55 5.70 6.24 5.70
N ILE A 56 5.33 5.00 5.41
CA ILE A 56 3.96 4.63 5.06
C ILE A 56 3.41 3.71 6.16
N TYR A 57 2.30 4.10 6.77
CA TYR A 57 1.65 3.36 7.84
C TYR A 57 0.23 3.00 7.45
N MET A 58 -0.13 1.73 7.60
CA MET A 58 -1.51 1.27 7.54
C MET A 58 -1.99 1.05 8.98
N LEU A 59 -3.07 1.72 9.37
CA LEU A 59 -3.55 1.80 10.74
C LEU A 59 -5.00 1.32 10.80
N ASN A 60 -5.29 0.47 11.78
CA ASN A 60 -6.66 0.12 12.14
C ASN A 60 -7.23 1.19 13.09
N THR A 61 -8.38 1.78 12.76
CA THR A 61 -9.03 2.83 13.58
C THR A 61 -9.50 2.32 14.94
N SER A 62 -9.77 1.03 15.11
CA SER A 62 -10.12 0.43 16.40
C SER A 62 -8.91 0.26 17.33
N GLN A 63 -7.70 0.17 16.78
CA GLN A 63 -6.46 -0.09 17.52
C GLN A 63 -5.55 1.14 17.62
N SER A 64 -5.94 2.25 17.02
CA SER A 64 -5.14 3.48 16.99
C SER A 64 -5.92 4.66 17.56
N PRO A 65 -5.24 5.64 18.20
CA PRO A 65 -5.93 6.80 18.76
C PRO A 65 -6.74 7.56 17.70
N LYS A 66 -7.87 8.13 18.09
CA LYS A 66 -8.71 8.88 17.15
C LYS A 66 -7.91 10.03 16.52
N HIS A 67 -7.86 10.06 15.20
CA HIS A 67 -7.21 11.13 14.46
C HIS A 67 -8.28 12.17 14.04
N PRO A 68 -8.12 13.47 14.34
CA PRO A 68 -9.16 14.49 14.11
C PRO A 68 -9.59 14.63 12.65
N ASN A 69 -8.65 14.41 11.73
CA ASN A 69 -8.92 14.45 10.30
C ASN A 69 -9.52 13.15 9.73
N VAL A 70 -9.76 12.11 10.53
CA VAL A 70 -10.32 10.84 10.08
C VAL A 70 -11.76 10.73 10.60
N THR A 71 -12.71 10.93 9.69
CA THR A 71 -14.16 10.83 9.98
C THR A 71 -14.76 9.50 9.55
N GLY A 72 -14.05 8.74 8.71
CA GLY A 72 -14.48 7.45 8.19
C GLY A 72 -13.32 6.72 7.50
N THR A 73 -13.54 5.48 7.11
CA THR A 73 -12.54 4.63 6.45
C THR A 73 -13.05 4.16 5.08
N PRO A 74 -12.16 3.98 4.08
CA PRO A 74 -10.72 4.25 4.14
C PRO A 74 -10.42 5.75 4.04
N THR A 75 -9.38 6.23 4.74
CA THR A 75 -8.90 7.62 4.63
C THR A 75 -7.38 7.62 4.50
N VAL A 76 -6.85 8.42 3.57
CA VAL A 76 -5.40 8.59 3.38
C VAL A 76 -5.00 10.02 3.73
N LEU A 77 -4.00 10.16 4.60
CA LEU A 77 -3.43 11.45 4.98
C LEU A 77 -1.97 11.53 4.54
N PHE A 78 -1.63 12.60 3.82
CA PHE A 78 -0.26 12.91 3.41
C PHE A 78 0.28 14.02 4.29
N TYR A 79 1.42 13.76 4.93
CA TYR A 79 2.14 14.71 5.75
C TYR A 79 3.55 14.95 5.21
N LYS A 80 4.02 16.19 5.37
CA LYS A 80 5.42 16.57 5.11
C LYS A 80 5.82 17.64 6.11
N ASN A 81 6.99 17.49 6.73
CA ASN A 81 7.50 18.41 7.75
C ASN A 81 6.47 18.65 8.88
N GLY A 82 5.77 17.60 9.30
CA GLY A 82 4.73 17.66 10.34
C GLY A 82 3.41 18.35 9.93
N ARG A 83 3.27 18.83 8.69
CA ARG A 83 2.07 19.50 8.18
C ARG A 83 1.26 18.57 7.29
N LEU A 84 -0.06 18.61 7.44
CA LEU A 84 -0.98 17.89 6.55
C LEU A 84 -0.99 18.59 5.19
N LEU A 85 -0.59 17.86 4.14
CA LEU A 85 -0.59 18.35 2.75
C LEU A 85 -1.90 18.01 2.04
N LYS A 86 -2.41 16.80 2.24
CA LYS A 86 -3.57 16.28 1.54
C LYS A 86 -4.31 15.27 2.41
N LYS A 87 -5.63 15.30 2.31
CA LYS A 87 -6.54 14.30 2.87
C LYS A 87 -7.38 13.73 1.73
N LEU A 88 -7.40 12.42 1.62
CA LEU A 88 -8.28 11.68 0.71
C LEU A 88 -9.35 10.98 1.54
N LYS A 89 -10.62 11.24 1.22
CA LYS A 89 -11.76 10.45 1.71
C LYS A 89 -11.92 9.26 0.76
N GLY A 90 -11.30 8.14 1.09
CA GLY A 90 -11.14 7.00 0.20
C GLY A 90 -9.82 7.00 -0.57
N ILE A 91 -9.67 6.03 -1.47
CA ILE A 91 -8.49 5.89 -2.34
C ILE A 91 -8.72 6.35 -3.79
N GLY A 92 -9.97 6.60 -4.20
CA GLY A 92 -10.28 6.93 -5.60
C GLY A 92 -9.93 5.79 -6.56
N THR A 93 -9.44 6.14 -7.75
CA THR A 93 -8.92 5.19 -8.75
C THR A 93 -7.41 4.96 -8.57
N GLU A 94 -6.87 3.89 -9.17
CA GLU A 94 -5.44 3.60 -9.10
C GLU A 94 -4.59 4.77 -9.66
N GLU A 95 -5.06 5.40 -10.73
CA GLU A 95 -4.36 6.50 -11.41
C GLU A 95 -4.34 7.77 -10.55
N THR A 96 -5.48 8.13 -9.96
CA THR A 96 -5.59 9.32 -9.11
C THR A 96 -4.73 9.18 -7.85
N LEU A 97 -4.76 8.01 -7.21
CA LEU A 97 -3.90 7.73 -6.06
C LEU A 97 -2.41 7.73 -6.45
N ALA A 98 -2.05 7.11 -7.58
CA ALA A 98 -0.67 7.15 -8.07
C ALA A 98 -0.19 8.58 -8.35
N GLN A 99 -1.06 9.44 -8.89
CA GLN A 99 -0.78 10.86 -9.11
C GLN A 99 -0.56 11.61 -7.79
N ASP A 100 -1.41 11.41 -6.78
CA ASP A 100 -1.24 12.03 -5.46
C ASP A 100 0.11 11.64 -4.82
N PHE A 101 0.50 10.36 -4.93
CA PHE A 101 1.82 9.90 -4.48
C PHE A 101 2.96 10.60 -5.23
N ALA A 102 2.86 10.69 -6.56
CA ALA A 102 3.88 11.33 -7.39
C ALA A 102 4.02 12.82 -7.09
N VAL A 103 2.91 13.53 -6.86
CA VAL A 103 2.88 14.97 -6.56
C VAL A 103 3.45 15.26 -5.17
N HIS A 104 3.07 14.47 -4.15
CA HIS A 104 3.42 14.79 -2.76
C HIS A 104 4.75 14.19 -2.28
N ILE A 105 5.17 13.04 -2.83
CA ILE A 105 6.43 12.36 -2.47
C ILE A 105 7.52 12.62 -3.52
N GLY A 106 7.12 12.90 -4.77
CA GLY A 106 8.01 13.11 -5.91
C GLY A 106 8.15 11.86 -6.79
N LYS A 107 8.37 12.05 -8.09
CA LYS A 107 8.48 10.97 -9.08
C LYS A 107 9.55 9.95 -8.67
N THR A 108 9.16 8.68 -8.52
CA THR A 108 10.08 7.57 -8.25
C THR A 108 10.41 6.83 -9.54
N LYS A 109 11.70 6.55 -9.80
CA LYS A 109 12.06 5.51 -10.77
C LYS A 109 11.70 4.20 -10.10
N ALA A 110 10.56 3.62 -10.45
CA ALA A 110 10.06 2.38 -9.88
C ALA A 110 11.02 1.22 -10.18
N ARG A 111 12.13 1.12 -9.43
CA ARG A 111 13.03 -0.05 -9.47
C ARG A 111 12.34 -1.29 -8.87
N PHE A 112 11.32 -1.05 -8.04
CA PHE A 112 10.48 -2.04 -7.38
C PHE A 112 9.05 -2.02 -7.91
N ALA A 113 8.85 -1.89 -9.24
CA ALA A 113 7.59 -2.34 -9.80
C ALA A 113 7.43 -3.81 -9.40
N ALA A 114 6.45 -4.10 -8.54
CA ALA A 114 6.15 -5.45 -8.13
C ALA A 114 6.08 -6.31 -9.41
N ARG A 115 7.06 -7.20 -9.61
CA ARG A 115 7.01 -8.15 -10.72
C ARG A 115 5.70 -8.89 -10.56
N LYS A 116 4.72 -8.65 -11.44
CA LYS A 116 3.56 -9.54 -11.55
C LYS A 116 4.15 -10.94 -11.70
N ARG A 117 3.87 -11.83 -10.75
CA ARG A 117 4.40 -13.19 -10.80
C ARG A 117 3.91 -13.79 -12.11
N LYS A 118 4.83 -14.15 -13.01
CA LYS A 118 4.57 -14.62 -14.38
C LYS A 118 3.76 -15.94 -14.47
N HIS A 119 3.27 -16.47 -13.36
CA HIS A 119 2.54 -17.74 -13.32
C HIS A 119 1.03 -17.54 -13.54
N ASP A 120 0.65 -16.76 -14.54
CA ASP A 120 -0.75 -16.63 -14.93
C ASP A 120 -1.24 -17.96 -15.55
N LEU A 121 -2.55 -18.24 -15.49
CA LEU A 121 -3.16 -19.43 -16.07
C LEU A 121 -2.74 -19.72 -17.54
N PRO A 122 -2.54 -18.72 -18.42
CA PRO A 122 -2.01 -18.95 -19.76
C PRO A 122 -0.56 -19.48 -19.77
N TRP A 123 0.31 -18.97 -18.88
CA TRP A 123 1.67 -19.48 -18.72
C TRP A 123 1.65 -20.92 -18.18
N LEU A 124 0.83 -21.21 -17.16
CA LEU A 124 0.66 -22.56 -16.61
C LEU A 124 0.21 -23.55 -17.69
N ARG A 125 -0.80 -23.19 -18.50
CA ARG A 125 -1.25 -24.03 -19.62
C ARG A 125 -0.13 -24.27 -20.62
N GLN A 126 0.67 -23.27 -20.95
CA GLN A 126 1.76 -23.41 -21.91
C GLN A 126 2.89 -24.28 -21.36
N THR A 127 3.28 -24.11 -20.09
CA THR A 127 4.31 -24.93 -19.45
C THR A 127 3.88 -26.39 -19.34
N LEU A 128 2.65 -26.65 -18.88
CA LEU A 128 2.13 -28.02 -18.75
C LEU A 128 1.99 -28.74 -20.10
N ARG A 129 1.73 -28.01 -21.20
CA ARG A 129 1.73 -28.60 -22.56
C ARG A 129 3.07 -29.17 -23.00
N THR A 130 4.19 -28.66 -22.47
CA THR A 130 5.54 -29.12 -22.83
C THR A 130 6.05 -30.27 -21.95
N LEU A 131 5.39 -30.54 -20.84
CA LEU A 131 5.72 -31.67 -19.99
C LEU A 131 5.15 -32.94 -20.61
N ARG A 132 6.01 -33.74 -21.24
CA ARG A 132 5.67 -35.12 -21.59
C ARG A 132 5.56 -35.91 -20.29
N THR A 133 4.42 -36.55 -20.07
CA THR A 133 4.28 -37.55 -19.00
C THR A 133 5.40 -38.57 -19.15
N VAL A 134 6.15 -38.83 -18.08
CA VAL A 134 7.14 -39.92 -18.06
C VAL A 134 6.44 -41.18 -18.56
N PRO A 135 6.93 -41.86 -19.61
CA PRO A 135 6.35 -43.13 -19.98
C PRO A 135 6.56 -44.07 -18.79
N HIS A 136 5.47 -44.64 -18.26
CA HIS A 136 5.55 -45.65 -17.21
C HIS A 136 6.51 -46.74 -17.66
N GLY A 137 7.73 -46.72 -17.10
CA GLY A 137 8.78 -47.68 -17.38
C GLY A 137 8.28 -49.07 -17.00
N ARG A 138 8.13 -49.90 -18.03
CA ARG A 138 7.78 -51.31 -17.99
C ARG A 138 8.62 -52.02 -16.90
N LEU A 139 7.98 -52.50 -15.85
CA LEU A 139 8.58 -53.32 -14.79
C LEU A 139 9.29 -54.52 -15.45
N ARG A 140 10.63 -54.50 -15.47
CA ARG A 140 11.43 -55.66 -15.82
C ARG A 140 11.47 -56.59 -14.61
N ARG A 141 10.88 -57.77 -14.78
CA ARG A 141 11.08 -58.96 -13.93
C ARG A 141 12.58 -59.28 -13.80
N MET A 142 13.02 -59.45 -12.56
CA MET A 142 14.09 -60.34 -12.08
C MET A 142 13.48 -60.86 -10.76
N TYR A 143 13.21 -62.14 -10.51
CA TYR A 143 13.82 -63.40 -10.94
C TYR A 143 12.75 -64.38 -11.45
#